data_AF-A0A7C3R8V2-F1
#
_entry.id   AF-A0A7C3R8V2-F1
#
_cell.length_a   1.000
_cell.length_b   1.000
_cell.length_c   1.000
_cell.angle_alpha   90.00
_cell.angle_beta   90.00
_cell.angle_gamma   90.00
#
_symmetry.space_group_name_H-M   'P 1'
#
loop_
_entity.id
_entity.type
_entity.pdbx_description
1 polymer ?
#
loop_
_entity_poly.entity_id
_entity_poly.type
_entity_poly.pdbx_seq_one_letter_code
_entity_poly.pdbx_strand_id
1 'polypeptide(L)'
;MKVEIPDLLGVQKAPYLEFLQKDIPPERRKKSGLEELFQRVFPVESEDGLLSLEYVHYILEDPVECIEECIERRSTYESRLKVKFRLIVKEQDKQTKELRVKSIKEQEIYIGSIPLMTENGSFIINGIERAIVNQLERCPGVYFSREEEIGLHGPVYSARIYPARGMWIELHIDNHNILIMNLGRRKVLLSTFFRALGYDDEKILRIFYDDPSKIKSDALIPTTIARDETKTRDEALKKIYSELRPGYPTIIKEAEKYFYSLFFTEEGYDLSEAGRDRINKKLGLNFTERCLREEDIIETTLYLLNLVEKGVGEIDDIDHLGNKRVRVSAEIIGEYVYEGLIRLARFAKEKMLMVDKRKEGNIKPQDMINGRVFMTVVNDFFARNQLSQFLDKINPLAEITHKRRVAAVVREKKRAGFEVRDVHYTHFGRLCPIETPEGANIGLINSLTVYSQIDNLGFVKTPYFKVENGMVTNHIEYLSADKEDEYVIAPPDTPIDPKTKLIIPRELTVRTKGGNFEEVPREKIDYIGISPVQILSVSASLIPFLEHDDSNRALMGSNMQRQGVPLIRSESPLVKTGMEKYVIRDSGVVVKAKADGIVSYVDGEKIVVKK
;
A
#
# COMPACT_ATOMS: atom_id res chain seq x y z
N MET A 1 -18.64 9.83 -27.02
CA MET A 1 -17.18 9.78 -26.82
C MET A 1 -16.83 8.35 -26.42
N LYS A 2 -15.71 7.76 -26.82
CA LYS A 2 -15.36 6.38 -26.46
C LYS A 2 -14.00 6.34 -25.78
N VAL A 3 -13.94 5.73 -24.60
CA VAL A 3 -12.70 5.42 -23.88
C VAL A 3 -12.34 3.98 -24.19
N GLU A 4 -11.08 3.72 -24.53
CA GLU A 4 -10.61 2.34 -24.73
C GLU A 4 -10.45 1.63 -23.39
N ILE A 5 -10.76 0.33 -23.37
CA ILE A 5 -10.57 -0.50 -22.19
C ILE A 5 -9.06 -0.72 -21.99
N PRO A 6 -8.52 -0.36 -20.81
CA PRO A 6 -7.09 -0.50 -20.52
C PRO A 6 -6.66 -1.97 -20.53
N ASP A 7 -5.35 -2.22 -20.50
CA ASP A 7 -4.82 -3.57 -20.28
C ASP A 7 -5.29 -4.07 -18.91
N LEU A 8 -6.11 -5.13 -18.92
CA LEU A 8 -6.70 -5.72 -17.72
C LEU A 8 -5.64 -6.31 -16.76
N LEU A 9 -4.41 -6.54 -17.21
CA LEU A 9 -3.32 -7.02 -16.36
C LEU A 9 -2.27 -5.94 -16.07
N GLY A 10 -2.47 -4.72 -16.58
CA GLY A 10 -1.56 -3.59 -16.36
C GLY A 10 -1.36 -3.28 -14.87
N VAL A 11 -2.40 -3.51 -14.05
CA VAL A 11 -2.37 -3.30 -12.59
C VAL A 11 -1.34 -4.18 -11.85
N GLN A 12 -0.95 -5.31 -12.45
CA GLN A 12 0.05 -6.23 -11.89
C GLN A 12 1.40 -6.05 -12.59
N LYS A 13 1.39 -5.98 -13.93
CA LYS A 13 2.62 -5.97 -14.74
C LYS A 13 3.43 -4.69 -14.61
N ALA A 14 2.78 -3.52 -14.73
CA ALA A 14 3.50 -2.26 -14.74
C ALA A 14 4.22 -1.99 -13.40
N PRO A 15 3.56 -2.14 -12.22
CA PRO A 15 4.24 -1.94 -10.94
C PRO A 15 5.40 -2.91 -10.71
N TYR A 16 5.30 -4.15 -11.19
CA TYR A 16 6.38 -5.13 -11.01
C TYR A 16 7.61 -4.82 -11.87
N LEU A 17 7.40 -4.36 -13.11
CA LEU A 17 8.48 -3.88 -13.98
C LEU A 17 9.16 -2.63 -13.40
N GLU A 18 8.37 -1.68 -12.90
CA GLU A 18 8.87 -0.48 -12.21
C GLU A 18 9.62 -0.80 -10.92
N PHE A 19 9.20 -1.84 -10.20
CA PHE A 19 9.89 -2.34 -9.01
C PHE A 19 11.27 -2.92 -9.34
N LEU A 20 11.36 -3.72 -10.40
CA LEU A 20 12.60 -4.40 -10.79
C LEU A 20 13.59 -3.50 -11.53
N GLN A 21 13.12 -2.50 -12.30
CA GLN A 21 13.93 -1.64 -13.18
C GLN A 21 15.01 -2.39 -13.98
N LYS A 22 14.70 -3.63 -14.40
CA LYS A 22 15.67 -4.57 -14.99
C LYS A 22 16.36 -3.99 -16.22
N ASP A 23 15.59 -3.40 -17.13
CA ASP A 23 16.06 -2.89 -18.43
C ASP A 23 16.58 -1.44 -18.37
N ILE A 24 16.62 -0.84 -17.18
CA ILE A 24 17.09 0.53 -16.97
C ILE A 24 18.56 0.49 -16.51
N PRO A 25 19.48 1.18 -17.22
CA PRO A 25 20.87 1.30 -16.81
C PRO A 25 21.00 1.89 -15.39
N PRO A 26 21.95 1.42 -14.56
CA PRO A 26 22.07 1.84 -13.16
C PRO A 26 22.05 3.36 -12.94
N GLU A 27 22.68 4.15 -13.82
CA GLU A 27 22.78 5.60 -13.68
C GLU A 27 21.45 6.33 -13.93
N ARG A 28 20.49 5.68 -14.59
CA ARG A 28 19.18 6.25 -14.94
C ARG A 28 18.04 5.70 -14.09
N ARG A 29 18.33 4.80 -13.14
CA ARG A 29 17.31 4.23 -12.27
C ARG A 29 16.73 5.30 -11.35
N LYS A 30 15.41 5.25 -11.19
CA LYS A 30 14.73 6.04 -10.17
C LYS A 30 15.02 5.42 -8.80
N LYS A 31 15.04 6.24 -7.76
CA LYS A 31 15.13 5.78 -6.36
C LYS A 31 13.80 5.18 -5.91
N SER A 32 13.41 4.06 -6.50
CA SER A 32 12.16 3.36 -6.26
C SER A 32 12.35 1.85 -6.44
N GLY A 33 11.49 1.05 -5.81
CA GLY A 33 11.53 -0.40 -5.92
C GLY A 33 12.85 -0.98 -5.36
N LEU A 34 13.47 -1.94 -6.06
CA LEU A 34 14.70 -2.59 -5.62
C LEU A 34 15.82 -1.59 -5.29
N GLU A 35 15.96 -0.53 -6.09
CA GLU A 35 17.01 0.48 -5.90
C GLU A 35 16.85 1.21 -4.56
N GLU A 36 15.62 1.61 -4.22
CA GLU A 36 15.32 2.23 -2.92
C GLU A 36 15.58 1.25 -1.78
N LEU A 37 15.17 -0.02 -1.91
CA LEU A 37 15.35 -1.01 -0.85
C LEU A 37 16.83 -1.25 -0.51
N PHE A 38 17.72 -1.32 -1.51
CA PHE A 38 19.15 -1.42 -1.26
C PHE A 38 19.72 -0.17 -0.59
N GLN A 39 19.36 1.02 -1.09
CA GLN A 39 19.82 2.30 -0.51
C GLN A 39 19.32 2.53 0.92
N ARG A 40 18.17 1.95 1.29
CA ARG A 40 17.64 2.00 2.66
C ARG A 40 18.40 1.11 3.64
N VAL A 41 18.88 -0.05 3.17
CA VAL A 41 19.54 -1.04 4.04
C VAL A 41 21.05 -0.81 4.12
N PHE A 42 21.67 -0.31 3.06
CA PHE A 42 23.10 -0.06 2.98
C PHE A 42 23.37 1.45 2.91
N PRO A 43 24.40 1.97 3.61
CA PRO A 43 25.55 1.24 4.13
C PRO A 43 25.35 0.51 5.46
N VAL A 44 26.08 -0.60 5.62
CA VAL A 44 26.19 -1.32 6.90
C VAL A 44 27.57 -1.09 7.48
N GLU A 45 27.64 -0.50 8.67
CA GLU A 45 28.89 -0.22 9.37
C GLU A 45 29.10 -1.15 10.59
N SER A 46 30.38 -1.48 10.85
CA SER A 46 30.77 -2.16 12.08
C SER A 46 30.63 -1.25 13.30
N GLU A 47 30.46 -1.82 14.49
CA GLU A 47 30.24 -1.02 15.73
C GLU A 47 31.39 -0.06 16.07
N ASP A 48 32.61 -0.40 15.64
CA ASP A 48 33.79 0.44 15.78
C ASP A 48 34.04 1.38 14.59
N GLY A 49 33.17 1.35 13.58
CA GLY A 49 33.25 2.18 12.37
C GLY A 49 34.42 1.84 11.43
N LEU A 50 35.20 0.78 11.71
CA LEU A 50 36.37 0.41 10.91
C LEU A 50 36.01 -0.23 9.56
N LEU A 51 34.85 -0.84 9.43
CA LEU A 51 34.37 -1.46 8.20
C LEU A 51 33.03 -0.85 7.82
N SER A 52 32.89 -0.47 6.55
CA SER A 52 31.62 -0.03 5.98
C SER A 52 31.38 -0.74 4.65
N LEU A 53 30.24 -1.41 4.52
CA LEU A 53 29.82 -2.10 3.32
C LEU A 53 28.72 -1.28 2.64
N GLU A 54 29.04 -0.69 1.50
CA GLU A 54 28.18 0.16 0.70
C GLU A 54 27.61 -0.60 -0.50
N TYR A 55 26.35 -0.31 -0.83
CA TYR A 55 25.73 -0.72 -2.08
C TYR A 55 26.13 0.24 -3.21
N VAL A 56 26.46 -0.30 -4.39
CA VAL A 56 26.78 0.50 -5.60
C VAL A 56 25.68 0.39 -6.65
N HIS A 57 25.38 -0.82 -7.11
CA HIS A 57 24.26 -1.10 -8.03
C HIS A 57 23.94 -2.60 -8.04
N TYR A 58 22.76 -2.99 -8.56
CA TYR A 58 22.43 -4.38 -8.90
C TYR A 58 22.29 -4.63 -10.40
N ILE A 59 22.47 -5.88 -10.79
CA ILE A 59 22.25 -6.41 -12.14
C ILE A 59 21.31 -7.62 -12.01
N LEU A 60 20.24 -7.60 -12.79
CA LEU A 60 19.33 -8.72 -12.99
C LEU A 60 19.66 -9.36 -14.32
N GLU A 61 20.20 -10.58 -14.29
CA GLU A 61 20.54 -11.31 -15.51
C GLU A 61 19.29 -11.80 -16.25
N ASP A 62 19.46 -12.20 -17.51
CA ASP A 62 18.38 -12.90 -18.20
C ASP A 62 18.11 -14.26 -17.56
N PRO A 63 16.82 -14.68 -17.52
CA PRO A 63 16.47 -15.99 -17.02
C PRO A 63 17.17 -17.06 -17.86
N VAL A 64 17.71 -18.07 -17.18
CA VAL A 64 18.47 -19.15 -17.84
C VAL A 64 17.57 -20.06 -18.67
N GLU A 65 16.33 -20.23 -18.22
CA GLU A 65 15.33 -21.12 -18.81
C GLU A 65 14.12 -20.28 -19.25
N CYS A 66 13.46 -20.70 -20.34
CA CYS A 66 12.19 -20.10 -20.74
C CYS A 66 11.03 -20.63 -19.86
N ILE A 67 9.85 -20.00 -19.98
CA ILE A 67 8.69 -20.33 -19.14
C ILE A 67 8.28 -21.81 -19.32
N GLU A 68 8.28 -22.30 -20.55
CA GLU A 68 7.91 -23.68 -20.90
C GLU A 68 8.90 -24.69 -20.29
N GLU A 69 10.21 -24.42 -20.40
CA GLU A 69 11.26 -25.24 -19.80
C GLU A 69 11.13 -25.30 -18.28
N CYS A 70 10.80 -24.17 -17.63
CA CYS A 70 10.59 -24.14 -16.19
C CYS A 70 9.43 -25.03 -15.72
N ILE A 71 8.35 -25.07 -16.50
CA ILE A 71 7.18 -25.92 -16.20
C ILE A 71 7.56 -27.39 -16.34
N GLU A 72 8.22 -27.77 -17.45
CA GLU A 72 8.62 -29.16 -17.71
C GLU A 72 9.62 -29.69 -16.68
N ARG A 73 10.63 -28.88 -16.34
CA ARG A 73 11.71 -29.26 -15.41
C ARG A 73 11.35 -29.04 -13.94
N ARG A 74 10.17 -28.51 -13.66
CA ARG A 74 9.73 -28.12 -12.30
C ARG A 74 10.68 -27.14 -11.63
N SER A 75 11.26 -26.22 -12.40
CA SER A 75 12.11 -25.13 -11.90
C SER A 75 11.30 -23.82 -11.77
N THR A 76 11.94 -22.79 -11.24
CA THR A 76 11.32 -21.47 -11.01
C THR A 76 11.80 -20.52 -12.10
N TYR A 77 10.87 -19.75 -12.68
CA TYR A 77 11.22 -18.71 -13.65
C TYR A 77 11.76 -17.49 -12.90
N GLU A 78 13.08 -17.30 -12.90
CA GLU A 78 13.76 -16.32 -12.08
C GLU A 78 14.97 -15.69 -12.77
N SER A 79 15.29 -14.47 -12.34
CA SER A 79 16.49 -13.74 -12.71
C SER A 79 17.53 -13.86 -11.62
N ARG A 80 18.79 -14.08 -11.99
CA ARG A 80 19.91 -14.02 -11.05
C ARG A 80 20.18 -12.56 -10.65
N LEU A 81 20.25 -12.32 -9.36
CA LEU A 81 20.53 -11.02 -8.76
C LEU A 81 22.00 -10.95 -8.34
N LYS A 82 22.76 -10.16 -9.10
CA LYS A 82 24.12 -9.79 -8.75
C LYS A 82 24.15 -8.36 -8.23
N VAL A 83 24.89 -8.14 -7.16
CA VAL A 83 25.00 -6.82 -6.52
C VAL A 83 26.45 -6.46 -6.40
N LYS A 84 26.80 -5.26 -6.85
CA LYS A 84 28.13 -4.69 -6.67
C LYS A 84 28.18 -3.99 -5.32
N PHE A 85 28.96 -4.54 -4.41
CA PHE A 85 29.24 -3.96 -3.11
C PHE A 85 30.62 -3.32 -3.08
N ARG A 86 30.73 -2.23 -2.32
CA ARG A 86 31.99 -1.56 -2.00
C ARG A 86 32.27 -1.70 -0.51
N LEU A 87 33.38 -2.36 -0.17
CA LEU A 87 33.89 -2.43 1.19
C LEU A 87 34.92 -1.33 1.41
N ILE A 88 34.64 -0.43 2.34
CA ILE A 88 35.56 0.59 2.82
C ILE A 88 36.15 0.11 4.15
N VAL A 89 37.47 -0.04 4.17
CA VAL A 89 38.23 -0.35 5.38
C VAL A 89 38.86 0.94 5.87
N LYS A 90 38.48 1.38 7.07
CA LYS A 90 39.04 2.53 7.77
C LYS A 90 40.04 2.03 8.83
N GLU A 91 41.06 2.83 9.09
CA GLU A 91 42.03 2.63 10.17
C GLU A 91 41.97 3.83 11.10
N GLN A 92 42.02 3.58 12.41
CA GLN A 92 42.00 4.65 13.40
C GLN A 92 43.43 5.17 13.62
N ASP A 93 43.63 6.47 13.39
CA ASP A 93 44.91 7.11 13.66
C ASP A 93 45.21 7.08 15.17
N LYS A 94 46.39 6.59 15.54
CA LYS A 94 46.82 6.42 16.93
C LYS A 94 46.96 7.75 17.68
N GLN A 95 47.10 8.88 16.97
CA GLN A 95 47.30 10.19 17.59
C GLN A 95 46.04 11.06 17.60
N THR A 96 45.27 11.10 16.52
CA THR A 96 44.09 12.00 16.40
C THR A 96 42.75 11.31 16.69
N LYS A 97 42.74 9.97 16.82
CA LYS A 97 41.53 9.12 16.87
C LYS A 97 40.62 9.24 15.64
N GLU A 98 41.03 9.95 14.60
CA GLU A 98 40.26 10.07 13.35
C GLU A 98 40.34 8.79 12.53
N LEU A 99 39.24 8.46 11.84
CA LEU A 99 39.15 7.32 10.95
C LEU A 99 39.65 7.73 9.55
N ARG A 100 40.72 7.11 9.07
CA ARG A 100 41.23 7.30 7.70
C ARG A 100 40.90 6.09 6.84
N VAL A 101 40.45 6.34 5.61
CA VAL A 101 40.19 5.27 4.64
C VAL A 101 41.54 4.63 4.25
N LYS A 102 41.71 3.35 4.58
CA LYS A 102 42.89 2.55 4.27
C LYS A 102 42.78 1.87 2.91
N SER A 103 41.63 1.27 2.61
CA SER A 103 41.41 0.58 1.34
C SER A 103 39.94 0.56 0.95
N ILE A 104 39.68 0.65 -0.35
CA ILE A 104 38.36 0.49 -0.94
C ILE A 104 38.44 -0.72 -1.87
N LYS A 105 37.50 -1.67 -1.69
CA LYS A 105 37.40 -2.86 -2.54
C LYS A 105 35.99 -2.99 -3.07
N GLU A 106 35.84 -3.03 -4.38
CA GLU A 106 34.56 -3.29 -5.03
C GLU A 106 34.52 -4.71 -5.57
N GLN A 107 33.40 -5.41 -5.36
CA GLN A 107 33.18 -6.74 -5.89
C GLN A 107 31.71 -6.94 -6.25
N GLU A 108 31.47 -7.55 -7.41
CA GLU A 108 30.15 -8.02 -7.81
C GLU A 108 29.89 -9.42 -7.24
N ILE A 109 28.78 -9.57 -6.52
CA ILE A 109 28.46 -10.77 -5.76
C ILE A 109 27.05 -11.23 -6.12
N TYR A 110 26.91 -12.51 -6.43
CA TYR A 110 25.61 -13.16 -6.54
C TYR A 110 24.99 -13.34 -5.15
N ILE A 111 23.86 -12.69 -4.89
CA ILE A 111 23.16 -12.78 -3.59
C ILE A 111 21.91 -13.66 -3.63
N GLY A 112 21.46 -14.07 -4.82
CA GLY A 112 20.28 -14.91 -4.97
C GLY A 112 19.58 -14.68 -6.30
N SER A 113 18.34 -15.15 -6.38
CA SER A 113 17.47 -15.00 -7.54
C SER A 113 16.18 -14.30 -7.13
N ILE A 114 15.59 -13.56 -8.07
CA ILE A 114 14.25 -12.97 -7.91
C ILE A 114 13.34 -13.61 -8.96
N PRO A 115 12.22 -14.24 -8.54
CA PRO A 115 11.23 -14.74 -9.49
C PRO A 115 10.74 -13.65 -10.42
N LEU A 116 10.68 -13.92 -11.72
CA LEU A 116 10.18 -12.97 -12.70
C LEU A 116 8.69 -13.16 -12.95
N MET A 117 8.00 -12.06 -13.24
CA MET A 117 6.62 -12.10 -13.69
C MET A 117 6.59 -12.43 -15.18
N THR A 118 5.70 -13.34 -15.58
CA THR A 118 5.45 -13.69 -16.99
C THR A 118 4.76 -12.53 -17.72
N GLU A 119 4.71 -12.60 -19.06
CA GLU A 119 3.95 -11.63 -19.87
C GLU A 119 2.45 -11.58 -19.51
N ASN A 120 1.94 -12.66 -18.91
CA ASN A 120 0.56 -12.80 -18.48
C ASN A 120 0.35 -12.39 -17.02
N GLY A 121 1.34 -11.84 -16.32
CA GLY A 121 1.14 -11.36 -14.94
C GLY A 121 1.04 -12.48 -13.88
N SER A 122 1.71 -13.61 -14.10
CA SER A 122 1.82 -14.74 -13.16
C SER A 122 3.29 -15.04 -12.83
N PHE A 123 3.52 -15.95 -11.89
CA PHE A 123 4.86 -16.42 -11.50
C PHE A 123 4.94 -17.93 -11.62
N ILE A 124 6.04 -18.46 -12.17
CA ILE A 124 6.30 -19.90 -12.20
C ILE A 124 7.22 -20.26 -11.05
N ILE A 125 6.71 -21.01 -10.06
CA ILE A 125 7.46 -21.41 -8.87
C ILE A 125 7.46 -22.94 -8.81
N ASN A 126 8.63 -23.56 -8.92
CA ASN A 126 8.81 -25.02 -8.96
C ASN A 126 7.91 -25.69 -10.03
N GLY A 127 7.82 -25.09 -11.21
CA GLY A 127 7.03 -25.53 -12.35
C GLY A 127 5.53 -25.30 -12.27
N ILE A 128 5.04 -24.69 -11.18
CA ILE A 128 3.61 -24.41 -11.04
C ILE A 128 3.36 -22.90 -11.02
N GLU A 129 2.36 -22.51 -11.80
CA GLU A 129 1.98 -21.13 -12.01
C GLU A 129 1.13 -20.60 -10.85
N ARG A 130 1.51 -19.43 -10.35
CA ARG A 130 0.92 -18.79 -9.19
C ARG A 130 0.53 -17.34 -9.51
N ALA A 131 -0.54 -16.90 -8.87
CA ALA A 131 -0.97 -15.50 -8.85
C ALA A 131 -0.73 -14.92 -7.46
N ILE A 132 -0.28 -13.66 -7.44
CA ILE A 132 -0.18 -12.90 -6.19
C ILE A 132 -1.41 -12.00 -6.09
N VAL A 133 -2.26 -12.29 -5.10
CA VAL A 133 -3.50 -11.54 -4.88
C VAL A 133 -3.19 -10.18 -4.26
N ASN A 134 -3.81 -9.12 -4.78
CA ASN A 134 -3.66 -7.77 -4.22
C ASN A 134 -4.32 -7.68 -2.85
N GLN A 135 -3.84 -6.78 -1.99
CA GLN A 135 -4.30 -6.66 -0.62
C GLN A 135 -4.92 -5.29 -0.36
N LEU A 136 -6.16 -5.24 0.14
CA LEU A 136 -6.81 -4.00 0.59
C LEU A 136 -6.59 -3.83 2.09
N GLU A 137 -5.85 -2.80 2.46
CA GLU A 137 -5.56 -2.47 3.84
C GLU A 137 -5.96 -1.02 4.17
N ARG A 138 -6.06 -0.71 5.45
CA ARG A 138 -6.17 0.68 5.91
C ARG A 138 -4.86 1.38 5.59
N CYS A 139 -4.94 2.54 4.95
CA CYS A 139 -3.73 3.33 4.68
C CYS A 139 -3.13 3.80 6.02
N PRO A 140 -1.81 3.75 6.21
CA PRO A 140 -1.17 4.41 7.35
C PRO A 140 -1.61 5.89 7.44
N GLY A 141 -1.63 6.43 8.66
CA GLY A 141 -2.03 7.81 8.90
C GLY A 141 -2.80 8.00 10.21
N VAL A 142 -3.40 9.18 10.36
CA VAL A 142 -4.21 9.55 11.53
C VAL A 142 -5.70 9.48 11.22
N TYR A 143 -6.48 8.97 12.17
CA TYR A 143 -7.92 8.75 12.04
C TYR A 143 -8.63 9.20 13.31
N PHE A 144 -9.75 9.89 13.14
CA PHE A 144 -10.59 10.33 14.24
C PHE A 144 -11.92 9.58 14.21
N SER A 145 -12.26 8.92 15.31
CA SER A 145 -13.50 8.16 15.44
C SER A 145 -14.32 8.65 16.62
N ARG A 146 -15.64 8.47 16.52
CA ARG A 146 -16.57 8.63 17.63
C ARG A 146 -17.12 7.26 17.97
N GLU A 147 -16.98 6.84 19.22
CA GLU A 147 -17.57 5.60 19.70
C GLU A 147 -19.10 5.78 19.88
N GLU A 148 -19.86 4.72 19.63
CA GLU A 148 -21.33 4.74 19.79
C GLU A 148 -21.73 4.80 21.27
N GLU A 149 -20.90 4.24 22.16
CA GLU A 149 -21.13 4.30 23.59
C GLU A 149 -21.02 5.75 24.10
N ILE A 150 -22.11 6.24 24.69
CA ILE A 150 -22.16 7.55 25.33
C ILE A 150 -21.52 7.39 26.71
N GLY A 151 -20.34 7.96 26.89
CA GLY A 151 -19.68 8.06 28.19
C GLY A 151 -20.46 8.99 29.13
N LEU A 152 -20.05 9.04 30.40
CA LEU A 152 -20.70 9.89 31.42
C LEU A 152 -20.74 11.38 31.05
N HIS A 153 -19.82 11.84 30.17
CA HIS A 153 -19.68 13.24 29.77
C HIS A 153 -20.02 13.49 28.28
N GLY A 154 -20.62 12.53 27.59
CA GLY A 154 -21.02 12.65 26.18
C GLY A 154 -20.36 11.61 25.26
N PRO A 155 -20.41 11.82 23.93
CA PRO A 155 -19.81 10.90 22.96
C PRO A 155 -18.28 10.82 23.15
N VAL A 156 -17.75 9.59 23.17
CA VAL A 156 -16.31 9.36 23.33
C VAL A 156 -15.63 9.50 21.97
N TYR A 157 -14.70 10.44 21.87
CA TYR A 157 -13.86 10.61 20.68
C TYR A 157 -12.48 9.99 20.91
N SER A 158 -11.92 9.44 19.84
CA SER A 158 -10.58 8.89 19.83
C SER A 158 -9.84 9.28 18.56
N ALA A 159 -8.51 9.41 18.67
CA ALA A 159 -7.62 9.63 17.55
C ALA A 159 -6.60 8.48 17.48
N ARG A 160 -6.45 7.84 16.33
CA ARG A 160 -5.55 6.71 16.13
C ARG A 160 -4.54 7.01 15.04
N ILE A 161 -3.26 6.86 15.36
CA ILE A 161 -2.14 6.94 14.43
C ILE A 161 -1.69 5.52 14.09
N TYR A 162 -1.87 5.14 12.84
CA TYR A 162 -1.46 3.86 12.28
C TYR A 162 -0.18 4.01 11.46
N PRO A 163 0.94 3.38 11.87
CA PRO A 163 2.13 3.29 11.03
C PRO A 163 2.00 2.19 9.97
N ALA A 164 2.82 2.29 8.92
CA ALA A 164 3.10 1.16 8.05
C ALA A 164 3.92 0.10 8.81
N ARG A 165 4.91 0.55 9.58
CA ARG A 165 5.73 -0.28 10.48
C ARG A 165 6.04 0.48 11.76
N GLY A 166 5.76 -0.13 12.90
CA GLY A 166 6.00 0.48 14.20
C GLY A 166 4.84 0.24 15.16
N MET A 167 4.86 0.96 16.28
CA MET A 167 3.81 0.87 17.29
C MET A 167 2.66 1.83 16.96
N TRP A 168 1.42 1.33 16.91
CA TRP A 168 0.25 2.22 16.81
C TRP A 168 0.11 3.09 18.09
N ILE A 169 -0.42 4.30 17.90
CA ILE A 169 -0.72 5.23 18.99
C ILE A 169 -2.21 5.52 18.95
N GLU A 170 -2.88 5.45 20.10
CA GLU A 170 -4.30 5.81 20.21
C GLU A 170 -4.49 6.78 21.36
N LEU A 171 -5.06 7.95 21.07
CA LEU A 171 -5.56 8.90 22.04
C LEU A 171 -7.03 8.62 22.26
N HIS A 172 -7.44 8.43 23.51
CA HIS A 172 -8.85 8.32 23.86
C HIS A 172 -9.13 9.08 25.15
N ILE A 173 -10.35 9.55 25.27
CA ILE A 173 -10.84 10.24 26.46
C ILE A 173 -11.57 9.21 27.31
N ASP A 174 -11.19 9.09 28.57
CA ASP A 174 -11.88 8.20 29.51
C ASP A 174 -13.15 8.85 30.07
N ASN A 175 -13.93 8.06 30.83
CA ASN A 175 -15.16 8.53 31.48
C ASN A 175 -14.94 9.61 32.57
N HIS A 176 -13.70 9.94 32.93
CA HIS A 176 -13.34 10.97 33.91
C HIS A 176 -12.75 12.22 33.24
N ASN A 177 -12.91 12.38 31.93
CA ASN A 177 -12.32 13.47 31.14
C ASN A 177 -10.79 13.50 31.24
N ILE A 178 -10.14 12.33 31.22
CA ILE A 178 -8.68 12.18 31.20
C ILE A 178 -8.25 11.70 29.81
N LEU A 179 -7.24 12.36 29.23
CA LEU A 179 -6.62 11.98 27.97
C LEU A 179 -5.57 10.90 28.19
N ILE A 180 -5.88 9.70 27.72
CA ILE A 180 -5.00 8.55 27.78
C ILE A 180 -4.44 8.27 26.40
N MET A 181 -3.12 8.10 26.33
CA MET A 181 -2.41 7.62 25.17
C MET A 181 -2.09 6.14 25.34
N ASN A 182 -2.68 5.32 24.48
CA ASN A 182 -2.35 3.90 24.34
C ASN A 182 -1.15 3.76 23.40
N LEU A 183 -0.05 3.24 23.93
CA LEU A 183 1.14 2.84 23.19
C LEU A 183 1.08 1.32 23.02
N GLY A 184 0.64 0.83 21.86
CA GLY A 184 0.46 -0.61 21.70
C GLY A 184 -0.75 -1.11 22.49
N ARG A 185 -0.47 -1.85 23.57
CA ARG A 185 -1.49 -2.33 24.53
C ARG A 185 -1.33 -1.69 25.92
N ARG A 186 -0.37 -0.77 26.06
CA ARG A 186 -0.01 -0.13 27.33
C ARG A 186 -0.62 1.25 27.39
N LYS A 187 -1.13 1.63 28.55
CA LYS A 187 -1.80 2.91 28.78
C LYS A 187 -0.84 3.86 29.48
N VAL A 188 -0.68 5.05 28.95
CA VAL A 188 0.05 6.15 29.60
C VAL A 188 -0.79 7.42 29.50
N LEU A 189 -0.62 8.36 30.43
CA LEU A 189 -1.29 9.66 30.32
C LEU A 189 -0.61 10.49 29.22
N LEU A 190 -1.40 11.28 28.51
CA LEU A 190 -0.89 12.15 27.45
C LEU A 190 0.15 13.16 27.99
N SER A 191 -0.09 13.71 29.18
CA SER A 191 0.85 14.57 29.90
C SER A 191 2.19 13.88 30.20
N THR A 192 2.17 12.59 30.55
CA THR A 192 3.39 11.81 30.79
C THR A 192 4.21 11.70 29.50
N PHE A 193 3.56 11.49 28.36
CA PHE A 193 4.23 11.43 27.07
C PHE A 193 4.89 12.76 26.70
N PHE A 194 4.18 13.89 26.86
CA PHE A 194 4.75 15.22 26.61
C PHE A 194 5.90 15.56 27.57
N ARG A 195 5.80 15.17 28.85
CA ARG A 195 6.91 15.35 29.80
C ARG A 195 8.15 14.53 29.41
N ALA A 196 7.98 13.33 28.85
CA ALA A 196 9.09 12.52 28.34
C ALA A 196 9.82 13.20 27.16
N LEU A 197 9.08 13.91 26.30
CA LEU A 197 9.62 14.79 25.26
C LEU A 197 10.29 16.06 25.81
N GLY A 198 10.12 16.36 27.10
CA GLY A 198 10.74 17.51 27.77
C GLY A 198 9.88 18.77 27.79
N TYR A 199 8.57 18.65 27.59
CA TYR A 199 7.63 19.75 27.81
C TYR A 199 7.28 19.85 29.30
N ASP A 200 7.28 21.06 29.84
CA ASP A 200 6.76 21.35 31.18
C ASP A 200 5.25 21.64 31.12
N ASP A 201 4.60 21.65 32.28
CA ASP A 201 3.15 21.81 32.38
C ASP A 201 2.68 23.16 31.78
N GLU A 202 3.45 24.23 31.97
CA GLU A 202 3.14 25.54 31.38
C GLU A 202 3.21 25.51 29.85
N LYS A 203 4.23 24.89 29.27
CA LYS A 203 4.38 24.79 27.81
C LYS A 203 3.30 23.89 27.22
N ILE A 204 2.93 22.78 27.88
CA ILE A 204 1.80 21.94 27.46
C ILE A 204 0.52 22.79 27.38
N LEU A 205 0.22 23.57 28.42
CA LEU A 205 -0.98 24.41 28.43
C LEU A 205 -0.95 25.49 27.35
N ARG A 206 0.20 26.14 27.11
CA ARG A 206 0.35 27.18 26.08
C ARG A 206 0.25 26.63 24.65
N ILE A 207 0.56 25.36 24.43
CA ILE A 207 0.42 24.71 23.12
C ILE A 207 -1.06 24.51 22.76
N PHE A 208 -1.88 24.10 23.74
CA PHE A 208 -3.28 23.73 23.49
C PHE A 208 -4.28 24.84 23.78
N TYR A 209 -3.91 25.87 24.55
CA TYR A 209 -4.78 26.99 24.90
C TYR A 209 -4.07 28.34 24.74
N ASP A 210 -4.67 29.22 23.94
CA ASP A 210 -4.13 30.57 23.65
C ASP A 210 -4.10 31.49 24.88
N ASP A 211 -5.08 31.36 25.78
CA ASP A 211 -5.24 32.20 26.97
C ASP A 211 -5.44 31.33 28.22
N PRO A 212 -4.40 31.16 29.06
CA PRO A 212 -4.47 30.38 30.29
C PRO A 212 -5.55 30.85 31.27
N SER A 213 -5.97 32.12 31.20
CA SER A 213 -6.98 32.70 32.10
C SER A 213 -8.42 32.32 31.72
N LYS A 214 -8.64 31.80 30.51
CA LYS A 214 -9.96 31.40 29.99
C LYS A 214 -10.15 29.88 29.95
N ILE A 215 -9.21 29.12 30.50
CA ILE A 215 -9.31 27.66 30.56
C ILE A 215 -10.43 27.29 31.52
N LYS A 216 -11.43 26.54 31.03
CA LYS A 216 -12.48 26.00 31.90
C LYS A 216 -11.87 24.94 32.81
N SER A 217 -12.35 24.84 34.05
CA SER A 217 -11.84 23.90 35.03
C SER A 217 -12.04 22.42 34.64
N ASP A 218 -12.99 22.15 33.75
CA ASP A 218 -13.32 20.82 33.22
C ASP A 218 -12.63 20.50 31.87
N ALA A 219 -11.71 21.35 31.42
CA ALA A 219 -10.95 21.13 30.19
C ALA A 219 -10.02 19.91 30.31
N LEU A 220 -9.83 19.19 29.20
CA LEU A 220 -9.25 17.84 29.18
C LEU A 220 -7.76 17.80 29.58
N ILE A 221 -6.96 18.77 29.15
CA ILE A 221 -5.52 18.77 29.41
C ILE A 221 -5.22 19.12 30.89
N PRO A 222 -5.80 20.17 31.50
CA PRO A 222 -5.61 20.44 32.93
C PRO A 222 -6.03 19.28 33.85
N THR A 223 -7.16 18.64 33.58
CA THR A 223 -7.62 17.46 34.36
C THR A 223 -6.64 16.29 34.23
N THR A 224 -6.09 16.09 33.03
CA THR A 224 -5.07 15.06 32.76
C THR A 224 -3.77 15.35 33.52
N ILE A 225 -3.28 16.59 33.49
CA ILE A 225 -2.07 17.02 34.23
C ILE A 225 -2.28 16.85 35.74
N ALA A 226 -3.44 17.20 36.28
CA ALA A 226 -3.74 17.08 37.71
C ALA A 226 -3.78 15.63 38.19
N ARG A 227 -4.13 14.68 37.31
CA ARG A 227 -4.13 13.23 37.57
C ARG A 227 -2.77 12.57 37.35
N ASP A 228 -1.82 13.25 36.72
CA ASP A 228 -0.52 12.67 36.39
C ASP A 228 0.43 12.70 37.60
N GLU A 229 0.81 11.51 38.04
CA GLU A 229 1.74 11.28 39.16
C GLU A 229 3.19 11.68 38.83
N THR A 230 3.56 11.70 37.55
CA THR A 230 4.91 12.10 37.14
C THR A 230 5.07 13.60 37.31
N LYS A 231 6.29 14.10 37.53
CA LYS A 231 6.54 15.56 37.58
C LYS A 231 7.75 15.97 36.75
N THR A 232 8.69 15.04 36.57
CA THR A 232 9.93 15.29 35.82
C THR A 232 9.99 14.45 34.56
N ARG A 233 10.80 14.91 33.59
CA ARG A 233 11.11 14.16 32.36
C ARG A 233 11.64 12.76 32.65
N ASP A 234 12.51 12.63 33.64
CA ASP A 234 13.13 11.35 34.00
C ASP A 234 12.11 10.36 34.58
N GLU A 235 11.19 10.83 35.42
CA GLU A 235 10.08 10.01 35.94
C GLU A 235 9.14 9.55 34.82
N ALA A 236 8.82 10.46 33.89
CA ALA A 236 7.99 10.15 32.73
C ALA A 236 8.64 9.08 31.82
N LEU A 237 9.92 9.25 31.48
CA LEU A 237 10.68 8.26 30.69
C LEU A 237 10.73 6.90 31.39
N LYS A 238 10.95 6.88 32.72
CA LYS A 238 10.94 5.63 33.50
C LYS A 238 9.58 4.96 33.49
N LYS A 239 8.49 5.71 33.67
CA LYS A 239 7.11 5.20 33.66
C LYS A 239 6.76 4.57 32.31
N ILE A 240 7.04 5.28 31.21
CA ILE A 240 6.83 4.75 29.85
C ILE A 240 7.69 3.49 29.61
N TYR A 241 8.97 3.52 30.01
CA TYR A 241 9.86 2.37 29.83
C TYR A 241 9.40 1.15 30.63
N SER A 242 8.98 1.32 31.88
CA SER A 242 8.50 0.22 32.73
C SER A 242 7.20 -0.41 32.21
N GLU A 243 6.30 0.41 31.65
CA GLU A 243 5.07 -0.07 31.04
C GLU A 243 5.34 -0.89 29.77
N LEU A 244 6.25 -0.40 28.92
CA LEU A 244 6.60 -1.07 27.66
C LEU A 244 7.49 -2.30 27.87
N ARG A 245 8.36 -2.30 28.88
CA ARG A 245 9.31 -3.37 29.20
C ARG A 245 9.25 -3.74 30.69
N PRO A 246 8.21 -4.47 31.13
CA PRO A 246 8.11 -4.91 32.51
C PRO A 246 9.26 -5.86 32.85
N GLY A 247 9.92 -5.62 34.00
CA GLY A 247 11.01 -6.47 34.51
C GLY A 247 12.43 -6.08 34.06
N TYR A 248 12.58 -5.06 33.22
CA TYR A 248 13.91 -4.52 32.86
C TYR A 248 14.33 -3.39 33.82
N PRO A 249 15.64 -3.28 34.17
CA PRO A 249 16.12 -2.18 34.99
C PRO A 249 15.91 -0.83 34.27
N THR A 250 15.49 0.18 35.03
CA THR A 250 15.12 1.51 34.51
C THR A 250 16.32 2.46 34.51
N ILE A 251 17.26 2.25 33.59
CA ILE A 251 18.37 3.18 33.35
C ILE A 251 17.87 4.33 32.47
N ILE A 252 17.99 5.58 32.94
CA ILE A 252 17.41 6.76 32.26
C ILE A 252 17.91 6.90 30.82
N LYS A 253 19.22 6.79 30.59
CA LYS A 253 19.81 6.91 29.25
C LYS A 253 19.30 5.84 28.28
N GLU A 254 19.08 4.62 28.77
CA GLU A 254 18.54 3.53 27.95
C GLU A 254 17.05 3.74 27.67
N ALA A 255 16.30 4.21 28.67
CA ALA A 255 14.89 4.55 28.53
C ALA A 255 14.68 5.67 27.49
N GLU A 256 15.50 6.72 27.55
CA GLU A 256 15.50 7.82 26.58
C GLU A 256 15.81 7.31 25.17
N LYS A 257 16.92 6.57 25.01
CA LYS A 257 17.30 6.01 23.71
C LYS A 257 16.20 5.11 23.15
N TYR A 258 15.60 4.27 23.99
CA TYR A 258 14.52 3.38 23.60
C TYR A 258 13.28 4.15 23.14
N PHE A 259 12.85 5.15 23.92
CA PHE A 259 11.71 6.00 23.59
C PHE A 259 11.88 6.69 22.23
N TYR A 260 13.03 7.33 21.99
CA TYR A 260 13.28 7.97 20.69
C TYR A 260 13.37 6.97 19.55
N SER A 261 14.03 5.83 19.77
CA SER A 261 14.13 4.78 18.75
C SER A 261 12.77 4.21 18.35
N LEU A 262 11.78 4.20 19.25
CA LEU A 262 10.47 3.63 18.97
C LEU A 262 9.63 4.47 18.02
N PHE A 263 9.66 5.80 18.12
CA PHE A 263 8.71 6.69 17.41
C PHE A 263 9.39 7.66 16.44
N PHE A 264 10.59 8.13 16.77
CA PHE A 264 11.24 9.28 16.12
C PHE A 264 12.47 8.87 15.30
N THR A 265 12.58 7.59 14.94
CA THR A 265 13.64 7.09 14.05
C THR A 265 13.05 6.23 12.95
N GLU A 266 13.61 6.31 11.74
CA GLU A 266 13.16 5.52 10.59
C GLU A 266 13.34 4.01 10.80
N GLU A 267 14.27 3.60 11.65
CA GLU A 267 14.49 2.19 11.99
C GLU A 267 13.33 1.61 12.81
N GLY A 268 12.78 2.37 13.76
CA GLY A 268 11.70 1.89 14.64
C GLY A 268 10.29 2.27 14.19
N TYR A 269 10.15 3.33 13.39
CA TYR A 269 8.86 3.86 12.96
C TYR A 269 8.87 4.30 11.49
N ASP A 270 7.90 3.82 10.71
CA ASP A 270 7.72 4.15 9.30
C ASP A 270 6.23 4.35 9.01
N LEU A 271 5.86 5.57 8.63
CA LEU A 271 4.52 5.94 8.20
C LEU A 271 4.27 5.58 6.73
N SER A 272 5.29 5.20 5.96
CA SER A 272 5.31 5.20 4.50
C SER A 272 5.06 6.58 3.88
N GLU A 273 5.29 6.72 2.58
CA GLU A 273 4.98 7.96 1.85
C GLU A 273 3.50 8.29 1.89
N ALA A 274 2.64 7.28 1.67
CA ALA A 274 1.19 7.44 1.68
C ALA A 274 0.69 7.90 3.06
N GLY A 275 1.25 7.37 4.14
CA GLY A 275 0.85 7.77 5.50
C GLY A 275 1.32 9.16 5.89
N ARG A 276 2.53 9.55 5.47
CA ARG A 276 3.02 10.92 5.68
C ARG A 276 2.18 11.94 4.92
N ASP A 277 1.90 11.69 3.64
CA ASP A 277 1.02 12.53 2.82
C ASP A 277 -0.37 12.70 3.45
N ARG A 278 -0.92 11.60 3.97
CA ARG A 278 -2.23 11.62 4.61
C ARG A 278 -2.26 12.39 5.93
N ILE A 279 -1.26 12.23 6.79
CA ILE A 279 -1.14 13.01 8.04
C ILE A 279 -1.01 14.49 7.69
N ASN A 280 -0.16 14.83 6.72
CA ASN A 280 -0.02 16.19 6.23
C ASN A 280 -1.35 16.77 5.74
N LYS A 281 -2.08 16.04 4.90
CA LYS A 281 -3.39 16.49 4.37
C LYS A 281 -4.43 16.66 5.48
N LYS A 282 -4.52 15.73 6.44
CA LYS A 282 -5.53 15.76 7.51
C LYS A 282 -5.26 16.82 8.57
N LEU A 283 -3.98 17.04 8.92
CA LEU A 283 -3.57 17.97 9.98
C LEU A 283 -3.08 19.33 9.45
N GLY A 284 -3.00 19.52 8.13
CA GLY A 284 -2.49 20.76 7.53
C GLY A 284 -0.97 20.94 7.66
N LEU A 285 -0.22 19.84 7.71
CA LEU A 285 1.24 19.83 7.84
C LEU A 285 1.94 19.65 6.48
N ASN A 286 3.26 19.83 6.46
CA ASN A 286 4.06 19.72 5.24
C ASN A 286 5.47 19.14 5.51
N PHE A 287 5.51 17.96 6.14
CA PHE A 287 6.75 17.24 6.43
C PHE A 287 7.02 16.11 5.41
N THR A 288 8.27 15.70 5.27
CA THR A 288 8.68 14.65 4.31
C THR A 288 9.20 13.38 5.00
N GLU A 289 9.54 13.47 6.27
CA GLU A 289 10.17 12.43 7.07
C GLU A 289 9.17 11.29 7.34
N ARG A 290 9.60 10.02 7.17
CA ARG A 290 8.70 8.86 7.33
C ARG A 290 8.50 8.42 8.79
N CYS A 291 9.35 8.83 9.72
CA CYS A 291 9.12 8.61 11.16
C CYS A 291 8.14 9.65 11.73
N LEU A 292 7.61 9.45 12.94
CA LEU A 292 6.80 10.48 13.58
C LEU A 292 7.65 11.67 13.99
N ARG A 293 7.01 12.83 14.04
CA ARG A 293 7.51 14.05 14.64
C ARG A 293 6.67 14.45 15.85
N GLU A 294 7.23 15.31 16.71
CA GLU A 294 6.49 15.83 17.86
C GLU A 294 5.26 16.62 17.42
N GLU A 295 5.40 17.40 16.34
CA GLU A 295 4.33 18.19 15.74
C GLU A 295 3.16 17.32 15.29
N ASP A 296 3.41 16.09 14.79
CA ASP A 296 2.33 15.17 14.39
C ASP A 296 1.42 14.82 15.58
N ILE A 297 2.01 14.61 16.76
CA ILE A 297 1.31 14.22 17.98
C ILE A 297 0.57 15.43 18.58
N ILE A 298 1.20 16.60 18.55
CA ILE A 298 0.61 17.86 19.01
C ILE A 298 -0.63 18.17 18.18
N GLU A 299 -0.52 18.17 16.84
CA GLU A 299 -1.62 18.54 15.95
C GLU A 299 -2.73 17.48 15.95
N THR A 300 -2.38 16.20 16.10
CA THR A 300 -3.38 15.14 16.32
C THR A 300 -4.17 15.39 17.61
N THR A 301 -3.49 15.77 18.69
CA THR A 301 -4.14 16.11 19.96
C THR A 301 -5.02 17.36 19.81
N LEU A 302 -4.51 18.40 19.13
CA LEU A 302 -5.24 19.65 18.92
C LEU A 302 -6.53 19.42 18.10
N TYR A 303 -6.46 18.61 17.05
CA TYR A 303 -7.63 18.24 16.26
C TYR A 303 -8.65 17.47 17.10
N LEU A 304 -8.21 16.52 17.94
CA LEU A 304 -9.09 15.79 18.86
C LEU A 304 -9.76 16.75 19.88
N LEU A 305 -9.01 17.70 20.43
CA LEU A 305 -9.55 18.72 21.34
C LEU A 305 -10.57 19.63 20.63
N ASN A 306 -10.29 20.06 19.40
CA ASN A 306 -11.23 20.87 18.62
C ASN A 306 -12.53 20.11 18.31
N LEU A 307 -12.45 18.81 18.02
CA LEU A 307 -13.64 17.95 17.85
C LEU A 307 -14.48 17.89 19.12
N VAL A 308 -13.85 17.72 20.28
CA VAL A 308 -14.54 17.49 21.55
C VAL A 308 -15.04 18.80 22.18
N GLU A 309 -14.16 19.78 22.35
CA GLU A 309 -14.43 21.01 23.09
C GLU A 309 -15.13 22.08 22.24
N LYS A 310 -14.84 22.13 20.93
CA LYS A 310 -15.36 23.16 20.02
C LYS A 310 -16.39 22.62 19.02
N GLY A 311 -16.50 21.30 18.85
CA GLY A 311 -17.35 20.68 17.82
C GLY A 311 -16.89 21.01 16.39
N VAL A 312 -15.61 21.36 16.21
CA VAL A 312 -15.03 21.73 14.91
C VAL A 312 -14.20 20.58 14.37
N GLY A 313 -14.55 20.09 13.19
CA GLY A 313 -13.86 19.01 12.48
C GLY A 313 -14.81 17.91 12.02
N GLU A 314 -14.30 17.00 11.19
CA GLU A 314 -15.03 15.82 10.70
C GLU A 314 -14.36 14.53 11.20
N ILE A 315 -15.19 13.53 11.57
CA ILE A 315 -14.75 12.16 11.87
C ILE A 315 -14.42 11.41 10.57
N ASP A 316 -13.55 10.41 10.67
CA ASP A 316 -13.13 9.61 9.53
C ASP A 316 -13.97 8.34 9.40
N ASP A 317 -14.49 8.10 8.21
CA ASP A 317 -15.10 6.83 7.83
C ASP A 317 -14.01 5.82 7.46
N ILE A 318 -13.88 4.77 8.26
CA ILE A 318 -12.84 3.76 8.09
C ILE A 318 -13.02 2.96 6.80
N ASP A 319 -14.26 2.81 6.32
CA ASP A 319 -14.58 1.99 5.16
C ASP A 319 -14.46 2.72 3.82
N HIS A 320 -14.44 4.05 3.86
CA HIS A 320 -14.16 4.92 2.73
C HIS A 320 -12.86 4.54 2.00
N LEU A 321 -12.90 4.35 0.67
CA LEU A 321 -11.72 3.96 -0.11
C LEU A 321 -10.62 5.03 -0.19
N GLY A 322 -10.89 6.28 0.19
CA GLY A 322 -9.84 7.28 0.42
C GLY A 322 -8.99 6.98 1.67
N ASN A 323 -9.49 6.12 2.55
CA ASN A 323 -8.85 5.72 3.81
C ASN A 323 -8.27 4.30 3.73
N LYS A 324 -8.53 3.58 2.65
CA LYS A 324 -7.97 2.27 2.34
C LYS A 324 -7.08 2.36 1.10
N ARG A 325 -6.05 1.52 1.03
CA ARG A 325 -5.19 1.42 -0.13
C ARG A 325 -5.01 -0.04 -0.55
N VAL A 326 -4.78 -0.23 -1.83
CA VAL A 326 -4.48 -1.53 -2.42
C VAL A 326 -2.97 -1.68 -2.55
N ARG A 327 -2.40 -2.61 -1.77
CA ARG A 327 -1.04 -3.09 -1.99
C ARG A 327 -1.03 -4.05 -3.15
N VAL A 328 -0.33 -3.66 -4.21
CA VAL A 328 -0.11 -4.49 -5.39
C VAL A 328 0.99 -5.52 -5.15
N SER A 329 1.06 -6.54 -5.99
CA SER A 329 2.04 -7.65 -5.86
C SER A 329 3.48 -7.17 -5.73
N ALA A 330 3.87 -6.12 -6.47
CA ALA A 330 5.21 -5.54 -6.42
C ALA A 330 5.58 -5.00 -5.03
N GLU A 331 4.66 -4.31 -4.36
CA GLU A 331 4.89 -3.76 -3.01
C GLU A 331 4.94 -4.89 -1.97
N ILE A 332 4.07 -5.91 -2.11
CA ILE A 332 4.06 -7.07 -1.22
C ILE A 332 5.39 -7.83 -1.36
N ILE A 333 5.83 -8.13 -2.58
CA ILE A 333 7.11 -8.80 -2.82
C ILE A 333 8.28 -7.92 -2.32
N GLY A 334 8.21 -6.61 -2.55
CA GLY A 334 9.19 -5.64 -2.08
C GLY A 334 9.38 -5.65 -0.56
N GLU A 335 8.32 -5.81 0.23
CA GLU A 335 8.40 -5.94 1.69
C GLU A 335 9.22 -7.17 2.10
N TYR A 336 8.97 -8.33 1.50
CA TYR A 336 9.72 -9.56 1.79
C TYR A 336 11.18 -9.50 1.30
N VAL A 337 11.42 -8.85 0.16
CA VAL A 337 12.77 -8.55 -0.32
C VAL A 337 13.49 -7.65 0.68
N TYR A 338 12.85 -6.59 1.17
CA TYR A 338 13.41 -5.69 2.17
C TYR A 338 13.72 -6.41 3.49
N GLU A 339 12.83 -7.27 3.97
CA GLU A 339 13.10 -8.10 5.15
C GLU A 339 14.31 -9.03 4.91
N GLY A 340 14.40 -9.65 3.73
CA GLY A 340 15.55 -10.43 3.31
C GLY A 340 16.87 -9.63 3.33
N LEU A 341 16.84 -8.39 2.86
CA LEU A 341 17.99 -7.48 2.87
C LEU A 341 18.39 -7.07 4.29
N ILE A 342 17.43 -6.80 5.18
CA ILE A 342 17.72 -6.53 6.60
C ILE A 342 18.43 -7.72 7.26
N ARG A 343 17.97 -8.95 6.99
CA ARG A 343 18.64 -10.16 7.51
C ARG A 343 20.04 -10.32 6.94
N LEU A 344 20.23 -9.99 5.65
CA LEU A 344 21.55 -9.99 5.01
C LEU A 344 22.49 -8.95 5.64
N ALA A 345 21.99 -7.74 5.89
CA ALA A 345 22.73 -6.67 6.56
C ALA A 345 23.12 -7.03 7.99
N ARG A 346 22.21 -7.64 8.76
CA ARG A 346 22.50 -8.14 10.11
C ARG A 346 23.60 -9.20 10.08
N PHE A 347 23.51 -10.16 9.16
CA PHE A 347 24.55 -11.17 8.96
C PHE A 347 25.90 -10.54 8.61
N ALA A 348 25.91 -9.54 7.71
CA ALA A 348 27.13 -8.82 7.34
C ALA A 348 27.76 -8.12 8.56
N LYS A 349 26.95 -7.44 9.38
CA LYS A 349 27.40 -6.79 10.62
C LYS A 349 28.00 -7.78 11.62
N GLU A 350 27.37 -8.93 11.82
CA GLU A 350 27.89 -10.01 12.68
C GLU A 350 29.22 -10.57 12.13
N LYS A 351 29.34 -10.73 10.81
CA LYS A 351 30.59 -11.17 10.18
C LYS A 351 31.71 -10.14 10.31
N MET A 352 31.42 -8.85 10.20
CA MET A 352 32.41 -7.78 10.40
C MET A 352 33.03 -7.79 11.81
N LEU A 353 32.32 -8.30 12.82
CA LEU A 353 32.86 -8.47 14.18
C LEU A 353 33.84 -9.65 14.29
N MET A 354 33.61 -10.72 13.51
CA MET A 354 34.43 -11.93 13.54
C MET A 354 35.68 -11.85 12.66
N VAL A 355 35.71 -10.92 11.71
CA VAL A 355 36.86 -10.76 10.80
C VAL A 355 38.05 -10.17 11.57
N ASP A 356 39.19 -10.85 11.50
CA ASP A 356 40.44 -10.37 12.08
C ASP A 356 40.94 -9.15 11.31
N LYS A 357 40.64 -7.97 11.85
CA LYS A 357 40.97 -6.67 11.25
C LYS A 357 42.48 -6.41 11.14
N ARG A 358 43.30 -7.24 11.80
CA ARG A 358 44.78 -7.17 11.76
C ARG A 358 45.39 -8.00 10.63
N LYS A 359 44.64 -8.92 10.01
CA LYS A 359 45.09 -9.68 8.84
C LYS A 359 44.97 -8.83 7.58
N GLU A 360 46.10 -8.22 7.22
CA GLU A 360 46.27 -7.32 6.08
C GLU A 360 45.87 -7.97 4.74
N GLY A 361 45.17 -7.19 3.90
CA GLY A 361 45.08 -7.45 2.46
C GLY A 361 43.95 -8.37 1.95
N ASN A 362 43.38 -9.27 2.76
CA ASN A 362 42.51 -10.34 2.24
C ASN A 362 41.01 -10.21 2.46
N ILE A 363 40.53 -9.24 3.26
CA ILE A 363 39.09 -9.11 3.50
C ILE A 363 38.40 -8.69 2.20
N LYS A 364 37.45 -9.50 1.71
CA LYS A 364 36.66 -9.23 0.51
C LYS A 364 35.20 -8.97 0.89
N PRO A 365 34.45 -8.17 0.10
CA PRO A 365 33.01 -7.99 0.31
C PRO A 365 32.25 -9.32 0.35
N GLN A 366 32.69 -10.33 -0.41
CA GLN A 366 32.06 -11.65 -0.47
C GLN A 366 32.08 -12.42 0.85
N ASP A 367 33.06 -12.16 1.73
CA ASP A 367 33.17 -12.85 3.02
C ASP A 367 32.07 -12.42 4.01
N MET A 368 31.42 -11.28 3.75
CA MET A 368 30.39 -10.68 4.62
C MET A 368 28.97 -10.96 4.13
N ILE A 369 28.81 -11.47 2.91
CA ILE A 369 27.52 -11.63 2.24
C ILE A 369 27.17 -13.11 2.14
N ASN A 370 25.97 -13.48 2.59
CA ASN A 370 25.44 -14.84 2.43
C ASN A 370 24.04 -14.79 1.80
N GLY A 371 24.00 -15.03 0.49
CA GLY A 371 22.76 -15.02 -0.28
C GLY A 371 21.67 -16.00 0.19
N ARG A 372 22.04 -17.09 0.88
CA ARG A 372 21.05 -18.04 1.40
C ARG A 372 20.11 -17.40 2.44
N VAL A 373 20.61 -16.44 3.22
CA VAL A 373 19.82 -15.74 4.24
C VAL A 373 18.72 -14.90 3.58
N PHE A 374 19.07 -14.20 2.50
CA PHE A 374 18.14 -13.45 1.67
C PHE A 374 17.12 -14.37 1.00
N MET A 375 17.58 -15.41 0.30
CA MET A 375 16.71 -16.32 -0.44
C MET A 375 15.72 -17.08 0.42
N THR A 376 16.06 -17.37 1.68
CA THR A 376 15.14 -18.06 2.60
C THR A 376 13.85 -17.25 2.78
N VAL A 377 13.92 -15.92 2.87
CA VAL A 377 12.74 -15.07 3.05
C VAL A 377 11.91 -14.99 1.78
N VAL A 378 12.57 -14.74 0.64
CA VAL A 378 11.90 -14.62 -0.67
C VAL A 378 11.20 -15.92 -1.05
N ASN A 379 11.86 -17.06 -0.88
CA ASN A 379 11.29 -18.37 -1.20
C ASN A 379 10.14 -18.74 -0.27
N ASP A 380 10.23 -18.39 1.03
CA ASP A 380 9.15 -18.67 1.99
C ASP A 380 7.86 -17.91 1.63
N PHE A 381 7.99 -16.67 1.14
CA PHE A 381 6.86 -15.91 0.61
C PHE A 381 6.17 -16.65 -0.53
N PHE A 382 6.89 -16.96 -1.62
CA PHE A 382 6.27 -17.60 -2.79
C PHE A 382 5.73 -19.01 -2.50
N ALA A 383 6.37 -19.75 -1.59
CA ALA A 383 5.97 -21.11 -1.26
C ALA A 383 4.77 -21.17 -0.31
N ARG A 384 4.78 -20.39 0.78
CA ARG A 384 3.88 -20.57 1.93
C ARG A 384 2.90 -19.42 2.18
N ASN A 385 3.13 -18.24 1.62
CA ASN A 385 2.27 -17.10 1.90
C ASN A 385 0.87 -17.31 1.29
N GLN A 386 -0.17 -16.93 2.04
CA GLN A 386 -1.57 -17.06 1.64
C GLN A 386 -1.94 -16.21 0.40
N LEU A 387 -1.15 -15.18 0.11
CA LEU A 387 -1.32 -14.31 -1.06
C LEU A 387 -0.74 -14.92 -2.34
N SER A 388 0.22 -15.86 -2.20
CA SER A 388 0.79 -16.62 -3.31
C SER A 388 -0.04 -17.88 -3.58
N GLN A 389 -1.06 -17.75 -4.40
CA GLN A 389 -2.04 -18.80 -4.67
C GLN A 389 -1.76 -19.50 -5.99
N PHE A 390 -2.19 -20.75 -6.12
CA PHE A 390 -2.21 -21.43 -7.41
C PHE A 390 -3.15 -20.68 -8.36
N LEU A 391 -2.69 -20.47 -9.60
CA LEU A 391 -3.49 -19.74 -10.57
C LEU A 391 -4.74 -20.56 -10.96
N ASP A 392 -5.89 -19.90 -10.98
CA ASP A 392 -7.15 -20.50 -11.46
C ASP A 392 -7.12 -20.59 -12.98
N LYS A 393 -6.80 -21.78 -13.52
CA LYS A 393 -6.65 -22.03 -14.96
C LYS A 393 -7.84 -22.72 -15.62
N ILE A 394 -9.03 -22.63 -15.03
CA ILE A 394 -10.22 -23.31 -15.58
C ILE A 394 -10.53 -22.75 -16.98
N ASN A 395 -10.53 -21.43 -17.12
CA ASN A 395 -10.72 -20.73 -18.39
C ASN A 395 -10.02 -19.34 -18.36
N PRO A 396 -9.92 -18.64 -19.51
CA PRO A 396 -9.21 -17.36 -19.57
C PRO A 396 -9.79 -16.26 -18.65
N LEU A 397 -11.11 -16.31 -18.37
CA LEU A 397 -11.76 -15.37 -17.47
C LEU A 397 -11.35 -15.61 -16.01
N ALA A 398 -11.28 -16.88 -15.59
CA ALA A 398 -10.85 -17.26 -14.25
C ALA A 398 -9.44 -16.73 -13.94
N GLU A 399 -8.54 -16.82 -14.93
CA GLU A 399 -7.17 -16.32 -14.81
C GLU A 399 -7.11 -14.80 -14.62
N ILE A 400 -7.79 -14.03 -15.49
CA ILE A 400 -7.79 -12.56 -15.40
C ILE A 400 -8.42 -12.09 -14.10
N THR A 401 -9.56 -12.67 -13.72
CA THR A 401 -10.28 -12.27 -12.51
C THR A 401 -9.47 -12.60 -11.25
N HIS A 402 -8.74 -13.72 -11.21
CA HIS A 402 -7.84 -14.03 -10.10
C HIS A 402 -6.71 -12.98 -9.98
N LYS A 403 -6.08 -12.58 -11.09
CA LYS A 403 -5.00 -11.58 -11.09
C LYS A 403 -5.47 -10.15 -10.73
N ARG A 404 -6.76 -9.86 -10.94
CA ARG A 404 -7.41 -8.57 -10.57
C ARG A 404 -8.11 -8.59 -9.21
N ARG A 405 -8.01 -9.70 -8.47
CA ARG A 405 -8.64 -9.88 -7.17
C ARG A 405 -7.96 -9.01 -6.11
N VAL A 406 -8.76 -8.48 -5.21
CA VAL A 406 -8.32 -7.68 -4.06
C VAL A 406 -8.91 -8.32 -2.80
N ALA A 407 -8.05 -8.69 -1.86
CA ALA A 407 -8.42 -9.31 -0.60
C ALA A 407 -8.21 -8.35 0.57
N ALA A 408 -9.24 -8.12 1.38
CA ALA A 408 -9.16 -7.32 2.58
C ALA A 408 -8.31 -8.02 3.66
N VAL A 409 -7.49 -7.25 4.37
CA VAL A 409 -6.70 -7.75 5.51
C VAL A 409 -7.60 -7.95 6.71
N VAL A 410 -7.79 -9.20 7.12
CA VAL A 410 -8.51 -9.52 8.36
C VAL A 410 -7.74 -10.61 9.11
N ARG A 411 -7.47 -10.38 10.41
CA ARG A 411 -6.80 -11.36 11.29
C ARG A 411 -7.55 -12.69 11.37
N GLU A 412 -8.88 -12.63 11.46
CA GLU A 412 -9.76 -13.80 11.40
C GLU A 412 -11.02 -13.48 10.59
N LYS A 413 -11.20 -14.16 9.44
CA LYS A 413 -12.32 -13.91 8.52
C LYS A 413 -13.71 -14.04 9.17
N LYS A 414 -13.86 -14.96 10.15
CA LYS A 414 -15.11 -15.18 10.88
C LYS A 414 -15.45 -14.05 11.87
N ARG A 415 -14.47 -13.24 12.26
CA ARG A 415 -14.64 -12.11 13.19
C ARG A 415 -14.70 -10.75 12.49
N ALA A 416 -14.65 -10.71 11.16
CA ALA A 416 -14.93 -9.47 10.43
C ALA A 416 -16.39 -9.09 10.66
N GLY A 417 -16.62 -7.88 11.17
CA GLY A 417 -17.94 -7.29 11.32
C GLY A 417 -18.64 -7.08 9.98
N PHE A 418 -19.93 -6.71 10.05
CA PHE A 418 -20.75 -6.48 8.85
C PHE A 418 -20.27 -5.28 8.03
N GLU A 419 -19.83 -4.21 8.69
CA GLU A 419 -19.39 -2.94 8.05
C GLU A 419 -18.31 -3.16 6.98
N VAL A 420 -17.28 -3.94 7.30
CA VAL A 420 -16.16 -4.21 6.38
C VAL A 420 -16.59 -5.05 5.16
N ARG A 421 -17.73 -5.75 5.23
CA ARG A 421 -18.26 -6.59 4.16
C ARG A 421 -19.25 -5.85 3.27
N ASP A 422 -19.75 -4.70 3.71
CA ASP A 422 -20.80 -3.99 3.03
C ASP A 422 -20.27 -3.24 1.80
N VAL A 423 -21.20 -2.88 0.89
CA VAL A 423 -20.87 -2.09 -0.29
C VAL A 423 -20.91 -0.61 0.08
N HIS A 424 -19.74 0.01 0.10
CA HIS A 424 -19.59 1.43 0.35
C HIS A 424 -19.75 2.24 -0.96
N TYR A 425 -20.33 3.45 -0.92
CA TYR A 425 -20.57 4.26 -2.13
C TYR A 425 -19.29 4.57 -2.92
N THR A 426 -18.16 4.76 -2.24
CA THR A 426 -16.85 4.95 -2.89
C THR A 426 -16.37 3.77 -3.72
N HIS A 427 -16.96 2.58 -3.58
CA HIS A 427 -16.66 1.44 -4.44
C HIS A 427 -17.02 1.72 -5.91
N PHE A 428 -17.91 2.69 -6.17
CA PHE A 428 -18.30 3.09 -7.52
C PHE A 428 -17.08 3.32 -8.41
N GLY A 429 -17.02 2.59 -9.53
CA GLY A 429 -15.94 2.72 -10.49
C GLY A 429 -14.58 2.16 -10.05
N ARG A 430 -14.45 1.59 -8.84
CA ARG A 430 -13.18 1.12 -8.24
C ARG A 430 -13.19 -0.36 -7.90
N LEU A 431 -14.17 -0.78 -7.10
CA LEU A 431 -14.39 -2.18 -6.71
C LEU A 431 -15.77 -2.60 -7.19
N CYS A 432 -15.85 -3.78 -7.80
CA CYS A 432 -17.14 -4.27 -8.28
C CYS A 432 -18.04 -4.66 -7.10
N PRO A 433 -19.28 -4.15 -7.04
CA PRO A 433 -20.22 -4.51 -5.97
C PRO A 433 -20.86 -5.89 -6.17
N ILE A 434 -20.72 -6.50 -7.35
CA ILE A 434 -21.35 -7.77 -7.71
C ILE A 434 -20.38 -8.95 -7.56
N GLU A 435 -19.15 -8.83 -8.07
CA GLU A 435 -18.19 -9.95 -8.07
C GLU A 435 -17.48 -10.11 -6.72
N THR A 436 -18.06 -10.93 -5.86
CA THR A 436 -17.46 -11.44 -4.61
C THR A 436 -17.77 -12.93 -4.46
N PRO A 437 -16.90 -13.73 -3.83
CA PRO A 437 -17.24 -15.10 -3.45
C PRO A 437 -18.42 -15.14 -2.47
N GLU A 438 -19.21 -16.20 -2.58
CA GLU A 438 -20.29 -16.51 -1.64
C GLU A 438 -19.73 -17.06 -0.30
N GLY A 439 -20.54 -17.01 0.75
CA GLY A 439 -20.20 -17.59 2.06
C GLY A 439 -19.23 -16.71 2.87
N ALA A 440 -18.28 -17.34 3.57
CA ALA A 440 -17.48 -16.66 4.60
C ALA A 440 -16.58 -15.51 4.08
N ASN A 441 -16.29 -15.49 2.78
CA ASN A 441 -15.43 -14.49 2.14
C ASN A 441 -16.22 -13.32 1.51
N ILE A 442 -17.56 -13.29 1.62
CA ILE A 442 -18.38 -12.22 1.02
C ILE A 442 -17.93 -10.84 1.50
N GLY A 443 -17.73 -9.92 0.56
CA GLY A 443 -17.29 -8.54 0.80
C GLY A 443 -15.81 -8.39 1.20
N LEU A 444 -15.15 -9.48 1.61
CA LEU A 444 -13.72 -9.50 1.95
C LEU A 444 -12.82 -9.75 0.74
N ILE A 445 -13.37 -10.35 -0.31
CA ILE A 445 -12.67 -10.58 -1.57
C ILE A 445 -13.50 -9.90 -2.65
N ASN A 446 -12.96 -8.82 -3.19
CA ASN A 446 -13.59 -8.05 -4.25
C ASN A 446 -12.72 -8.09 -5.51
N SER A 447 -13.28 -7.62 -6.62
CA SER A 447 -12.56 -7.53 -7.89
C SER A 447 -12.50 -6.08 -8.35
N LEU A 448 -11.35 -5.68 -8.89
CA LEU A 448 -11.20 -4.36 -9.51
C LEU A 448 -12.16 -4.20 -10.70
N THR A 449 -12.76 -3.02 -10.83
CA THR A 449 -13.64 -2.70 -11.98
C THR A 449 -12.84 -2.60 -13.28
N VAL A 450 -13.50 -2.57 -14.43
CA VAL A 450 -12.82 -2.58 -15.74
C VAL A 450 -11.85 -1.41 -15.93
N TYR A 451 -12.21 -0.20 -15.51
CA TYR A 451 -11.43 1.01 -15.75
C TYR A 451 -10.62 1.49 -14.55
N SER A 452 -10.70 0.82 -13.40
CA SER A 452 -9.95 1.21 -12.21
C SER A 452 -8.44 1.16 -12.48
N GLN A 453 -7.74 2.18 -12.01
CA GLN A 453 -6.28 2.19 -11.93
C GLN A 453 -5.85 2.35 -10.48
N ILE A 454 -4.64 1.91 -10.16
CA ILE A 454 -4.04 2.11 -8.84
C ILE A 454 -2.90 3.10 -9.04
N ASP A 455 -2.85 4.12 -8.20
CA ASP A 455 -1.75 5.09 -8.23
C ASP A 455 -0.53 4.60 -7.44
N ASN A 456 0.55 5.39 -7.47
CA ASN A 456 1.81 5.03 -6.82
C ASN A 456 1.70 4.89 -5.29
N LEU A 457 0.69 5.50 -4.66
CA LEU A 457 0.46 5.43 -3.22
C LEU A 457 -0.48 4.26 -2.84
N GLY A 458 -1.05 3.58 -3.84
CA GLY A 458 -1.96 2.45 -3.66
C GLY A 458 -3.44 2.84 -3.66
N PHE A 459 -3.80 4.09 -3.94
CA PHE A 459 -5.22 4.50 -4.00
C PHE A 459 -5.84 4.14 -5.35
N VAL A 460 -7.05 3.58 -5.29
CA VAL A 460 -7.80 3.19 -6.48
C VAL A 460 -8.48 4.42 -7.09
N LYS A 461 -8.20 4.69 -8.35
CA LYS A 461 -8.74 5.79 -9.13
C LYS A 461 -9.68 5.29 -10.21
N THR A 462 -10.64 6.12 -10.58
CA THR A 462 -11.58 5.84 -11.66
C THR A 462 -11.68 7.06 -12.60
N PRO A 463 -11.81 6.86 -13.92
CA PRO A 463 -11.82 7.95 -14.88
C PRO A 463 -13.18 8.62 -15.02
N TYR A 464 -13.17 9.93 -15.26
CA TYR A 464 -14.36 10.74 -15.57
C TYR A 464 -14.07 11.71 -16.71
N PHE A 465 -15.10 12.09 -17.47
CA PHE A 465 -15.00 13.23 -18.38
C PHE A 465 -15.24 14.53 -17.61
N LYS A 466 -14.35 15.51 -17.78
CA LYS A 466 -14.52 16.83 -17.20
C LYS A 466 -15.63 17.60 -17.91
N VAL A 467 -16.47 18.32 -17.16
CA VAL A 467 -17.56 19.17 -17.65
C VAL A 467 -17.21 20.62 -17.38
N GLU A 468 -17.40 21.48 -18.38
CA GLU A 468 -17.15 22.92 -18.27
C GLU A 468 -18.37 23.68 -18.78
N ASN A 469 -19.02 24.47 -17.90
CA ASN A 469 -20.25 25.22 -18.20
C ASN A 469 -21.36 24.36 -18.82
N GLY A 470 -21.57 23.15 -18.30
CA GLY A 470 -22.57 22.19 -18.80
C GLY A 470 -22.20 21.47 -20.11
N MET A 471 -21.01 21.70 -20.65
CA MET A 471 -20.48 21.00 -21.84
C MET A 471 -19.47 19.92 -21.43
N VAL A 472 -19.67 18.70 -21.91
CA VAL A 472 -18.76 17.58 -21.65
C VAL A 472 -17.51 17.71 -22.52
N THR A 473 -16.33 17.73 -21.91
CA THR A 473 -15.05 17.80 -22.62
C THR A 473 -14.53 16.40 -23.00
N ASN A 474 -13.52 16.33 -23.87
CA ASN A 474 -12.82 15.08 -24.16
C ASN A 474 -11.70 14.78 -23.13
N HIS A 475 -11.51 15.64 -22.13
CA HIS A 475 -10.46 15.47 -21.14
C HIS A 475 -10.90 14.45 -20.09
N ILE A 476 -10.11 13.39 -19.95
CA ILE A 476 -10.36 12.33 -18.97
C ILE A 476 -9.46 12.58 -17.77
N GLU A 477 -10.05 12.62 -16.59
CA GLU A 477 -9.34 12.76 -15.33
C GLU A 477 -9.61 11.56 -14.42
N TYR A 478 -8.56 11.03 -13.81
CA TYR A 478 -8.64 9.90 -12.88
C TYR A 478 -8.73 10.42 -11.45
N LEU A 479 -9.88 10.22 -10.81
CA LEU A 479 -10.16 10.69 -9.46
C LEU A 479 -10.02 9.56 -8.44
N SER A 480 -9.32 9.83 -7.34
CA SER A 480 -9.35 8.99 -6.13
C SER A 480 -10.63 9.26 -5.35
N ALA A 481 -11.00 8.36 -4.43
CA ALA A 481 -12.29 8.45 -3.73
C ALA A 481 -12.42 9.73 -2.89
N ASP A 482 -11.33 10.20 -2.27
CA ASP A 482 -11.30 11.43 -1.48
C ASP A 482 -11.52 12.69 -2.35
N LYS A 483 -10.91 12.73 -3.54
CA LYS A 483 -11.12 13.85 -4.47
C LYS A 483 -12.50 13.83 -5.10
N GLU A 484 -13.02 12.63 -5.37
CA GLU A 484 -14.34 12.43 -5.95
C GLU A 484 -15.45 13.06 -5.11
N ASP A 485 -15.32 13.03 -3.78
CA ASP A 485 -16.27 13.61 -2.83
C ASP A 485 -16.31 15.14 -2.85
N GLU A 486 -15.29 15.80 -3.39
CA GLU A 486 -15.25 17.26 -3.53
C GLU A 486 -16.03 17.76 -4.76
N TYR A 487 -16.45 16.86 -5.66
CA TYR A 487 -17.05 17.19 -6.94
C TYR A 487 -18.49 16.68 -7.12
N VAL A 488 -19.22 17.31 -8.03
CA VAL A 488 -20.57 16.92 -8.42
C VAL A 488 -20.53 16.07 -9.70
N ILE A 489 -20.99 14.82 -9.61
CA ILE A 489 -20.77 13.81 -10.66
C ILE A 489 -22.09 13.31 -11.23
N ALA A 490 -22.24 13.48 -12.54
CA ALA A 490 -23.35 12.96 -13.32
C ALA A 490 -23.15 11.49 -13.74
N PRO A 491 -24.23 10.70 -13.85
CA PRO A 491 -24.16 9.31 -14.27
C PRO A 491 -23.79 9.18 -15.77
N PRO A 492 -23.16 8.07 -16.18
CA PRO A 492 -22.61 7.90 -17.53
C PRO A 492 -23.66 7.79 -18.65
N ASP A 493 -24.92 7.53 -18.31
CA ASP A 493 -26.05 7.42 -19.24
C ASP A 493 -26.78 8.75 -19.48
N THR A 494 -26.29 9.85 -18.89
CA THR A 494 -26.86 11.19 -19.07
C THR A 494 -26.94 11.57 -20.56
N PRO A 495 -28.10 12.04 -21.05
CA PRO A 495 -28.25 12.48 -22.44
C PRO A 495 -27.43 13.73 -22.78
N ILE A 496 -26.56 13.62 -23.79
CA ILE A 496 -25.68 14.69 -24.26
C ILE A 496 -25.94 14.95 -25.76
N ASP A 497 -25.95 16.21 -26.16
CA ASP A 497 -26.00 16.58 -27.59
C ASP A 497 -24.70 16.15 -28.30
N PRO A 498 -24.76 15.31 -29.34
CA PRO A 498 -23.56 14.78 -30.00
C PRO A 498 -22.71 15.83 -30.71
N LYS A 499 -23.28 16.98 -31.11
CA LYS A 499 -22.57 18.04 -31.83
C LYS A 499 -21.99 19.07 -30.87
N THR A 500 -22.80 19.53 -29.91
CA THR A 500 -22.40 20.60 -28.98
C THR A 500 -21.78 20.09 -27.69
N LYS A 501 -21.95 18.79 -27.40
CA LYS A 501 -21.56 18.13 -26.14
C LYS A 501 -22.24 18.71 -24.91
N LEU A 502 -23.32 19.46 -25.09
CA LEU A 502 -24.11 20.05 -24.03
C LEU A 502 -24.97 18.98 -23.37
N ILE A 503 -25.03 18.99 -22.04
CA ILE A 503 -25.98 18.18 -21.28
C ILE A 503 -27.40 18.67 -21.59
N ILE A 504 -28.25 17.76 -22.07
CA ILE A 504 -29.59 18.10 -22.57
C ILE A 504 -30.54 18.49 -21.42
N PRO A 505 -30.64 17.71 -20.32
CA PRO A 505 -31.44 18.10 -19.17
C PRO A 505 -30.90 19.39 -18.53
N ARG A 506 -31.81 20.28 -18.12
CA ARG A 506 -31.43 21.50 -17.37
C ARG A 506 -31.06 21.18 -15.94
N GLU A 507 -31.83 20.29 -15.32
CA GLU A 507 -31.60 19.74 -13.98
C GLU A 507 -31.45 18.23 -14.10
N LEU A 508 -30.57 17.67 -13.28
CA LEU A 508 -30.22 16.26 -13.29
C LEU A 508 -29.97 15.79 -11.86
N THR A 509 -30.44 14.59 -11.54
CA THR A 509 -30.04 13.90 -10.32
C THR A 509 -28.59 13.44 -10.45
N VAL A 510 -27.75 13.95 -9.57
CA VAL A 510 -26.30 13.70 -9.55
C VAL A 510 -25.90 13.19 -8.19
N ARG A 511 -24.70 12.62 -8.12
CA ARG A 511 -24.07 12.27 -6.85
C ARG A 511 -23.26 13.47 -6.32
N THR A 512 -23.43 13.77 -5.04
CA THR A 512 -22.71 14.80 -4.28
C THR A 512 -21.92 14.19 -3.13
N LYS A 513 -21.25 15.04 -2.32
CA LYS A 513 -20.42 14.64 -1.16
C LYS A 513 -21.15 13.64 -0.27
N GLY A 514 -20.44 12.59 0.16
CA GLY A 514 -20.98 11.57 1.05
C GLY A 514 -21.91 10.55 0.37
N GLY A 515 -21.95 10.52 -0.97
CA GLY A 515 -22.78 9.59 -1.72
C GLY A 515 -24.27 9.96 -1.77
N ASN A 516 -24.61 11.20 -1.44
CA ASN A 516 -25.98 11.70 -1.52
C ASN A 516 -26.41 11.93 -2.98
N PHE A 517 -27.71 11.87 -3.23
CA PHE A 517 -28.30 12.17 -4.53
C PHE A 517 -29.09 13.47 -4.45
N GLU A 518 -28.69 14.46 -5.25
CA GLU A 518 -29.31 15.78 -5.29
C GLU A 518 -29.65 16.16 -6.73
N GLU A 519 -30.70 16.95 -6.94
CA GLU A 519 -30.98 17.56 -8.24
C GLU A 519 -30.20 18.88 -8.35
N VAL A 520 -29.35 18.97 -9.37
CA VAL A 520 -28.54 20.17 -9.63
C VAL A 520 -28.73 20.66 -11.06
N PRO A 521 -28.59 21.97 -11.29
CA PRO A 521 -28.51 22.51 -12.64
C PRO A 521 -27.22 22.03 -13.33
N ARG A 522 -27.29 21.77 -14.64
CA ARG A 522 -26.17 21.24 -15.44
C ARG A 522 -24.89 22.09 -15.39
N GLU A 523 -25.00 23.38 -15.10
CA GLU A 523 -23.86 24.29 -14.99
C GLU A 523 -23.02 24.04 -13.72
N LYS A 524 -23.57 23.34 -12.72
CA LYS A 524 -22.87 22.95 -11.48
C LYS A 524 -22.26 21.54 -11.56
N ILE A 525 -22.40 20.84 -12.68
CA ILE A 525 -21.84 19.49 -12.85
C ILE A 525 -20.36 19.64 -13.22
N ASP A 526 -19.48 19.02 -12.43
CA ASP A 526 -18.03 19.06 -12.65
C ASP A 526 -17.55 17.91 -13.54
N TYR A 527 -18.15 16.73 -13.37
CA TYR A 527 -17.73 15.51 -14.06
C TYR A 527 -18.92 14.62 -14.47
N ILE A 528 -18.67 13.76 -15.44
CA ILE A 528 -19.61 12.72 -15.87
C ILE A 528 -18.90 11.37 -16.03
N GLY A 529 -19.57 10.28 -15.63
CA GLY A 529 -19.07 8.92 -15.81
C GLY A 529 -18.73 8.59 -17.26
N ILE A 530 -17.73 7.74 -17.49
CA ILE A 530 -17.25 7.44 -18.85
C ILE A 530 -18.08 6.36 -19.57
N SER A 531 -18.65 5.42 -18.82
CA SER A 531 -19.37 4.26 -19.33
C SER A 531 -20.18 3.60 -18.21
N PRO A 532 -21.38 3.06 -18.48
CA PRO A 532 -22.10 2.24 -17.52
C PRO A 532 -21.30 1.02 -17.03
N VAL A 533 -20.39 0.49 -17.85
CA VAL A 533 -19.53 -0.66 -17.49
C VAL A 533 -18.46 -0.28 -16.46
N GLN A 534 -18.23 1.02 -16.20
CA GLN A 534 -17.25 1.51 -15.24
C GLN A 534 -17.44 0.95 -13.83
N ILE A 535 -18.67 0.65 -13.42
CA ILE A 535 -19.00 0.11 -12.08
C ILE A 535 -18.75 -1.39 -11.95
N LEU A 536 -18.56 -2.09 -13.07
CA LEU A 536 -18.53 -3.55 -13.12
C LEU A 536 -17.10 -4.08 -13.19
N SER A 537 -16.92 -5.30 -12.69
CA SER A 537 -15.71 -6.09 -12.96
C SER A 537 -15.76 -6.68 -14.36
N VAL A 538 -14.64 -7.30 -14.76
CA VAL A 538 -14.51 -8.01 -16.03
C VAL A 538 -15.57 -9.10 -16.18
N SER A 539 -15.81 -9.92 -15.15
CA SER A 539 -16.78 -11.02 -15.23
C SER A 539 -18.23 -10.53 -15.28
N ALA A 540 -18.61 -9.57 -14.42
CA ALA A 540 -19.96 -9.01 -14.41
C ALA A 540 -20.28 -8.31 -15.74
N SER A 541 -19.29 -7.64 -16.35
CA SER A 541 -19.45 -6.99 -17.65
C SER A 541 -19.62 -7.94 -18.85
N LEU A 542 -19.46 -9.25 -18.66
CA LEU A 542 -19.76 -10.26 -19.68
C LEU A 542 -21.21 -10.74 -19.66
N ILE A 543 -21.99 -10.39 -18.63
CA ILE A 543 -23.40 -10.77 -18.52
C ILE A 543 -24.22 -9.82 -19.40
N PRO A 544 -24.87 -10.29 -20.47
CA PRO A 544 -25.79 -9.47 -21.24
C PRO A 544 -27.08 -9.24 -20.43
N PHE A 545 -27.71 -8.08 -20.61
CA PHE A 545 -28.97 -7.72 -19.92
C PHE A 545 -28.86 -7.72 -18.39
N LEU A 546 -27.67 -7.44 -17.86
CA LEU A 546 -27.39 -7.41 -16.43
C LEU A 546 -28.35 -6.49 -15.66
N GLU A 547 -28.79 -5.40 -16.29
CA GLU A 547 -29.77 -4.45 -15.76
C GLU A 547 -31.16 -5.05 -15.49
N HIS A 548 -31.43 -6.25 -16.03
CA HIS A 548 -32.67 -7.00 -15.82
C HIS A 548 -32.53 -8.15 -14.82
N ASP A 549 -31.32 -8.39 -14.31
CA ASP A 549 -31.03 -9.45 -13.35
C ASP A 549 -31.00 -8.92 -11.91
N ASP A 550 -31.48 -9.73 -10.96
CA ASP A 550 -31.27 -9.47 -9.54
C ASP A 550 -29.79 -9.55 -9.17
N SER A 551 -29.32 -8.67 -8.28
CA SER A 551 -27.91 -8.58 -7.88
C SER A 551 -27.34 -9.91 -7.36
N ASN A 552 -28.12 -10.73 -6.65
CA ASN A 552 -27.64 -12.03 -6.16
C ASN A 552 -27.48 -13.04 -7.31
N ARG A 553 -28.36 -12.98 -8.32
CA ARG A 553 -28.27 -13.82 -9.52
C ARG A 553 -27.08 -13.40 -10.38
N ALA A 554 -26.86 -12.10 -10.53
CA ALA A 554 -25.68 -11.56 -11.20
C ALA A 554 -24.38 -12.00 -10.50
N LEU A 555 -24.35 -11.95 -9.16
CA LEU A 555 -23.21 -12.44 -8.37
C LEU A 555 -22.93 -13.92 -8.64
N MET A 556 -23.94 -14.78 -8.52
CA MET A 556 -23.80 -16.21 -8.82
C MET A 556 -23.36 -16.44 -10.27
N GLY A 557 -23.97 -15.73 -11.23
CA GLY A 557 -23.62 -15.82 -12.65
C GLY A 557 -22.16 -15.46 -12.91
N SER A 558 -21.68 -14.35 -12.33
CA SER A 558 -20.28 -13.93 -12.45
C SER A 558 -19.30 -14.96 -11.86
N ASN A 559 -19.67 -15.60 -10.75
CA ASN A 559 -18.89 -16.65 -10.11
C ASN A 559 -18.87 -17.95 -10.93
N MET A 560 -20.02 -18.37 -11.45
CA MET A 560 -20.16 -19.61 -12.22
C MET A 560 -19.43 -19.54 -13.57
N GLN A 561 -19.37 -18.36 -14.22
CA GLN A 561 -18.62 -18.19 -15.47
C GLN A 561 -17.14 -18.57 -15.33
N ARG A 562 -16.52 -18.35 -14.16
CA ARG A 562 -15.12 -18.72 -13.90
C ARG A 562 -14.90 -20.23 -13.77
N GLN A 563 -15.98 -20.99 -13.59
CA GLN A 563 -15.95 -22.45 -13.44
C GLN A 563 -16.28 -23.18 -14.75
N GLY A 564 -16.65 -22.44 -15.80
CA GLY A 564 -16.97 -23.02 -17.11
C GLY A 564 -15.74 -23.62 -17.78
N VAL A 565 -15.74 -24.93 -18.00
CA VAL A 565 -14.63 -25.63 -18.67
C VAL A 565 -14.71 -25.40 -20.19
N PRO A 566 -13.60 -25.11 -20.88
CA PRO A 566 -13.57 -24.98 -22.33
C PRO A 566 -14.07 -26.23 -23.06
N LEU A 567 -14.87 -26.03 -24.11
CA LEU A 567 -15.35 -27.10 -24.99
C LEU A 567 -14.26 -27.52 -25.97
N ILE A 568 -14.34 -28.76 -26.48
CA ILE A 568 -13.46 -29.28 -27.55
C ILE A 568 -13.53 -28.40 -28.80
N ARG A 569 -14.72 -27.90 -29.13
CA ARG A 569 -14.94 -26.92 -30.20
C ARG A 569 -15.48 -25.66 -29.54
N SER A 570 -14.68 -24.61 -29.53
CA SER A 570 -15.09 -23.32 -29.00
C SER A 570 -16.20 -22.73 -29.87
N GLU A 571 -17.28 -22.30 -29.25
CA GLU A 571 -18.37 -21.58 -29.89
C GLU A 571 -18.41 -20.15 -29.35
N SER A 572 -18.62 -19.19 -30.25
CA SER A 572 -18.80 -17.80 -29.86
C SER A 572 -20.20 -17.62 -29.27
N PRO A 573 -20.37 -16.89 -28.15
CA PRO A 573 -21.69 -16.51 -27.67
C PRO A 573 -22.48 -15.81 -28.77
N LEU A 574 -23.75 -16.18 -28.96
CA LEU A 574 -24.64 -15.53 -29.93
C LEU A 574 -25.04 -14.12 -29.47
N VAL A 575 -25.24 -13.96 -28.16
CA VAL A 575 -25.48 -12.67 -27.50
C VAL A 575 -24.22 -12.27 -26.75
N LYS A 576 -23.72 -11.06 -27.00
CA LYS A 576 -22.42 -10.57 -26.51
C LYS A 576 -22.55 -9.19 -25.88
N THR A 577 -21.63 -8.86 -24.98
CA THR A 577 -21.47 -7.50 -24.45
C THR A 577 -20.38 -6.71 -25.17
N GLY A 578 -19.47 -7.40 -25.88
CA GLY A 578 -18.30 -6.82 -26.51
C GLY A 578 -17.06 -6.82 -25.60
N MET A 579 -17.20 -7.28 -24.36
CA MET A 579 -16.07 -7.43 -23.42
C MET A 579 -15.21 -8.66 -23.74
N GLU A 580 -15.77 -9.67 -24.41
CA GLU A 580 -15.17 -10.97 -24.67
C GLU A 580 -13.81 -10.84 -25.38
N LYS A 581 -13.72 -9.92 -26.35
CA LYS A 581 -12.47 -9.68 -27.10
C LYS A 581 -11.35 -9.16 -26.21
N TYR A 582 -11.65 -8.38 -25.17
CA TYR A 582 -10.64 -7.82 -24.27
C TYR A 582 -10.15 -8.86 -23.26
N VAL A 583 -11.04 -9.76 -22.81
CA VAL A 583 -10.67 -10.92 -21.99
C VAL A 583 -9.69 -11.81 -22.75
N ILE A 584 -9.99 -12.12 -24.01
CA ILE A 584 -9.09 -12.92 -24.84
C ILE A 584 -7.80 -12.16 -25.17
N ARG A 585 -7.89 -10.86 -25.50
CA ARG A 585 -6.73 -9.99 -25.72
C ARG A 585 -5.79 -10.07 -24.52
N ASP A 586 -6.27 -9.88 -23.30
CA ASP A 586 -5.37 -9.66 -22.16
C ASP A 586 -5.00 -10.96 -21.41
N SER A 587 -5.75 -12.05 -21.59
CA SER A 587 -5.43 -13.34 -20.93
C SER A 587 -4.14 -13.99 -21.41
N GLY A 588 -3.67 -13.65 -22.62
CA GLY A 588 -2.46 -14.25 -23.20
C GLY A 588 -2.63 -15.70 -23.67
N VAL A 589 -3.86 -16.21 -23.71
CA VAL A 589 -4.16 -17.58 -24.20
C VAL A 589 -4.08 -17.66 -25.73
N VAL A 590 -4.27 -16.54 -26.42
CA VAL A 590 -4.12 -16.47 -27.88
C VAL A 590 -2.75 -15.94 -28.29
N VAL A 591 -2.18 -16.56 -29.32
CA VAL A 591 -0.94 -16.09 -29.94
C VAL A 591 -1.23 -14.78 -30.68
N LYS A 592 -0.45 -13.73 -30.39
CA LYS A 592 -0.57 -12.41 -31.01
C LYS A 592 0.60 -12.19 -31.97
N ALA A 593 0.32 -11.52 -33.09
CA ALA A 593 1.37 -11.03 -33.96
C ALA A 593 2.17 -9.93 -33.24
N LYS A 594 3.50 -10.09 -33.15
CA LYS A 594 4.40 -9.10 -32.55
C LYS A 594 4.64 -7.89 -33.46
N ALA A 595 4.37 -8.03 -34.76
CA ALA A 595 4.50 -6.97 -35.74
C ALA A 595 3.56 -7.23 -36.91
N ASP A 596 3.23 -6.14 -37.63
CA ASP A 596 2.48 -6.21 -38.87
C ASP A 596 3.25 -7.02 -39.92
N GLY A 597 2.51 -7.76 -40.75
CA GLY A 597 3.06 -8.60 -41.79
C GLY A 597 2.00 -9.50 -42.41
N ILE A 598 2.42 -10.34 -43.35
CA ILE A 598 1.57 -11.28 -44.06
C ILE A 598 1.88 -12.69 -43.58
N VAL A 599 0.85 -13.49 -43.29
CA VAL A 599 1.02 -14.90 -42.95
C VAL A 599 1.56 -15.63 -44.18
N SER A 600 2.79 -16.11 -44.07
CA SER A 600 3.49 -16.83 -45.14
C SER A 600 3.30 -18.34 -45.06
N TYR A 601 3.09 -18.86 -43.84
CA TYR A 601 2.92 -20.28 -43.56
C TYR A 601 2.09 -20.47 -42.29
N VAL A 602 1.22 -21.48 -42.29
CA VAL A 602 0.42 -21.90 -41.14
C VAL A 602 0.25 -23.42 -41.15
N ASP A 603 0.47 -24.04 -39.99
CA ASP A 603 0.11 -25.42 -39.72
C ASP A 603 -0.45 -25.56 -38.28
N GLY A 604 -0.58 -26.80 -37.79
CA GLY A 604 -1.08 -27.07 -36.44
C GLY A 604 -0.10 -26.77 -35.29
N GLU A 605 1.15 -26.44 -35.59
CA GLU A 605 2.22 -26.23 -34.60
C GLU A 605 2.78 -24.80 -34.61
N LYS A 606 2.80 -24.13 -35.77
CA LYS A 606 3.40 -22.81 -35.94
C LYS A 606 2.71 -21.94 -36.99
N ILE A 607 2.87 -20.63 -36.79
CA ILE A 607 2.44 -19.59 -37.72
C ILE A 607 3.65 -18.72 -38.04
N VAL A 608 3.98 -18.55 -39.33
CA VAL A 608 5.12 -17.74 -39.77
C VAL A 608 4.61 -16.48 -40.46
N VAL A 609 4.88 -15.33 -39.85
CA VAL A 609 4.54 -14.01 -40.38
C VAL A 609 5.77 -13.40 -41.03
N LYS A 610 5.65 -13.02 -42.31
CA LYS A 610 6.68 -12.31 -43.06
C LYS A 610 6.36 -10.81 -43.02
N LYS A 611 7.32 -10.01 -42.57
CA LYS A 611 7.25 -8.55 -42.64
C LYS A 611 7.31 -8.07 -44.08
#